data_AF-A0A7V5G6N2-F1
#
_entry.id   AF-A0A7V5G6N2-F1
#
_cell.length_a   1.000
_cell.length_b   1.000
_cell.length_c   1.000
_cell.angle_alpha   90.00
_cell.angle_beta   90.00
_cell.angle_gamma   90.00
#
_symmetry.space_group_name_H-M   'P 1'
#
loop_
_entity.id
_entity.type
_entity.pdbx_description
1 polymer ?
#
loop_
_entity_poly.entity_id
_entity_poly.type
_entity_poly.pdbx_seq_one_letter_code
_entity_poly.pdbx_strand_id
1 'polypeptide(L)'
;LELQSGSQISIISAMHYKTKEFYLCDVSATYYQFDIFKLKDLEDYLDSGLWDGKAGGCMVEGFCQKYIQNVDGYESTAMGLQVERLLGWLK
;
A
#
# COMPACT_ATOMS: atom_id res chain seq x y z
N LEU A 1 -9.83 7.89 -6.35
CA LEU A 1 -10.49 7.10 -5.29
C LEU A 1 -11.68 6.30 -5.83
N GLU A 2 -12.56 6.87 -6.65
CA GLU A 2 -13.65 6.12 -7.30
C GLU A 2 -13.16 4.88 -8.07
N LEU A 3 -12.06 4.99 -8.81
CA LEU A 3 -11.43 3.85 -9.51
C LEU A 3 -10.98 2.70 -8.59
N GLN A 4 -10.80 2.95 -7.30
CA GLN A 4 -10.38 1.93 -6.32
C GLN A 4 -11.60 1.28 -5.65
N SER A 5 -12.75 1.97 -5.62
CA SER A 5 -13.98 1.50 -4.99
C SER A 5 -14.47 0.21 -5.66
N GLY A 6 -14.70 -0.85 -4.88
CA GLY A 6 -15.16 -2.14 -5.40
C GLY A 6 -14.17 -2.87 -6.31
N SER A 7 -12.92 -2.39 -6.39
CA SER A 7 -11.91 -2.88 -7.33
C SER A 7 -10.73 -3.50 -6.59
N GLN A 8 -9.98 -4.34 -7.30
CA GLN A 8 -8.68 -4.79 -6.82
C GLN A 8 -7.60 -3.77 -7.21
N ILE A 9 -6.75 -3.42 -6.26
CA ILE A 9 -5.54 -2.63 -6.52
C ILE A 9 -4.29 -3.43 -6.17
N SER A 10 -3.16 -3.03 -6.75
CA SER A 10 -1.84 -3.47 -6.34
C SER A 10 -1.00 -2.28 -5.90
N ILE A 11 -0.36 -2.39 -4.74
CA ILE A 11 0.68 -1.49 -4.29
C ILE A 11 2.01 -2.19 -4.50
N ILE A 12 2.84 -1.62 -5.37
CA ILE A 12 4.12 -2.19 -5.77
C ILE A 12 5.22 -1.36 -5.12
N SER A 13 6.10 -2.03 -4.36
CA SER A 13 7.26 -1.41 -3.73
C SER A 13 8.54 -2.03 -4.27
N ALA A 14 9.44 -1.15 -4.70
CA ALA A 14 10.78 -1.52 -5.13
C ALA A 14 11.78 -1.12 -4.04
N MET A 15 12.62 -2.07 -3.63
CA MET A 15 13.62 -1.90 -2.59
C MET A 15 14.99 -2.26 -3.14
N HIS A 16 15.95 -1.34 -2.98
CA HIS A 16 17.35 -1.58 -3.30
C HIS A 16 18.16 -1.53 -2.00
N TYR A 17 18.86 -2.60 -1.68
CA TYR A 17 19.80 -2.68 -0.55
C TYR A 17 21.21 -2.94 -1.08
N LYS A 18 22.16 -2.07 -0.74
CA LYS A 18 23.52 -2.07 -1.33
C LYS A 18 24.58 -1.95 -0.25
N THR A 19 25.59 -2.80 -0.31
CA THR A 19 26.86 -2.67 0.42
C THR A 19 28.02 -2.54 -0.59
N LYS A 20 29.27 -2.59 -0.12
CA LYS A 20 30.46 -2.58 -1.01
C LYS A 20 30.53 -3.84 -1.89
N GLU A 21 30.07 -4.98 -1.39
CA GLU A 21 30.25 -6.30 -2.01
C GLU A 21 28.93 -6.95 -2.40
N PHE A 22 27.79 -6.35 -2.05
CA PHE A 22 26.47 -6.95 -2.20
C PHE A 22 25.47 -5.93 -2.74
N TYR A 23 24.57 -6.40 -3.61
CA TYR A 23 23.43 -5.63 -4.10
C TYR A 23 22.21 -6.53 -4.19
N LEU A 24 21.15 -6.15 -3.49
CA LEU A 24 19.83 -6.75 -3.55
C LEU A 24 18.89 -5.73 -4.20
N CYS A 25 18.19 -6.18 -5.24
CA CYS A 25 17.02 -5.50 -5.77
C CYS A 25 15.82 -6.41 -5.56
N ASP A 26 14.76 -5.85 -4.98
CA ASP A 26 13.48 -6.50 -4.80
C ASP A 26 12.37 -5.64 -5.38
N VAL A 27 11.42 -6.29 -6.05
CA VAL A 27 10.15 -5.70 -6.44
C VAL A 27 9.07 -6.62 -5.90
N SER A 28 8.29 -6.09 -4.97
CA SER A 28 7.22 -6.81 -4.28
C SER A 28 5.91 -6.08 -4.49
N ALA A 29 4.79 -6.80 -4.41
CA ALA A 29 3.46 -6.24 -4.51
C ALA A 29 2.56 -6.76 -3.39
N THR A 30 1.66 -5.90 -2.93
CA THR A 30 0.54 -6.27 -2.06
C THR A 30 -0.74 -5.88 -2.76
N TYR A 31 -1.66 -6.83 -2.84
CA TYR A 31 -2.95 -6.69 -3.51
C TYR A 31 -4.04 -6.48 -2.48
N TYR A 32 -4.87 -5.46 -2.68
CA TYR A 32 -6.04 -5.18 -1.86
C TYR A 32 -7.28 -5.30 -2.72
N GLN A 33 -8.22 -6.13 -2.29
CA GLN A 33 -9.58 -6.10 -2.80
C GLN A 33 -10.40 -5.17 -1.90
N PHE A 34 -10.98 -4.12 -2.48
CA PHE A 34 -11.85 -3.22 -1.74
C PHE A 34 -13.33 -3.52 -1.98
N ASP A 35 -14.13 -3.30 -0.95
CA ASP A 35 -15.57 -3.09 -1.06
C ASP A 35 -15.90 -1.71 -1.68
N ILE A 36 -17.18 -1.48 -1.98
CA ILE A 36 -17.66 -0.18 -2.47
C ILE A 36 -17.50 0.88 -1.37
N PHE A 37 -16.82 1.98 -1.70
CA PHE A 37 -16.65 3.12 -0.81
C PHE A 37 -17.99 3.85 -0.63
N LYS A 38 -18.39 4.09 0.62
CA LYS A 38 -19.58 4.91 0.90
C LYS A 38 -19.27 6.35 0.53
N LEU A 39 -20.20 7.00 -0.16
CA LEU A 39 -20.04 8.39 -0.62
C LEU A 39 -19.68 9.34 0.53
N LYS A 40 -20.38 9.25 1.67
CA LYS A 40 -20.14 10.12 2.82
C LYS A 40 -18.72 9.98 3.37
N ASP A 41 -18.26 8.74 3.51
CA ASP A 41 -16.91 8.44 3.99
C ASP A 41 -15.83 8.96 3.03
N LEU A 42 -16.10 8.88 1.73
CA LEU A 42 -15.21 9.38 0.68
C LEU A 42 -15.13 10.91 0.72
N GLU A 43 -16.27 11.59 0.85
CA GLU A 43 -16.35 13.05 1.01
C GLU A 43 -15.59 13.50 2.27
N ASP A 44 -15.83 12.87 3.42
CA ASP A 44 -15.15 13.20 4.67
C ASP A 44 -13.63 13.01 4.56
N TYR A 45 -13.20 11.96 3.84
CA TYR A 45 -11.77 11.73 3.59
C TYR A 45 -11.17 12.80 2.66
N LEU A 46 -11.88 13.21 1.61
CA LEU A 46 -11.43 14.28 0.71
C LEU A 46 -11.33 15.62 1.43
N ASP A 47 -12.35 15.97 2.23
CA ASP A 47 -12.42 17.21 3.01
C ASP A 47 -11.32 17.27 4.09
N SER A 48 -10.93 16.12 4.64
CA SER A 48 -9.84 16.06 5.63
C SER A 48 -8.46 16.41 5.07
N GLY A 49 -8.26 16.34 3.75
CA GLY A 49 -6.96 16.51 3.11
C GLY A 49 -5.95 15.38 3.38
N LEU A 50 -6.31 14.33 4.12
CA LEU A 50 -5.39 13.23 4.47
C LEU A 50 -4.89 12.42 3.27
N TRP A 51 -5.60 12.51 2.15
CA TRP A 51 -5.22 11.91 0.87
C TRP A 51 -4.05 12.62 0.20
N ASP A 52 -3.82 13.89 0.53
CA ASP A 52 -2.75 14.67 -0.07
C ASP A 52 -1.38 14.11 0.34
N GLY A 53 -0.45 14.09 -0.63
CA GLY A 53 0.85 13.44 -0.47
C GLY A 53 0.83 11.90 -0.47
N LYS A 54 -0.32 11.24 -0.67
CA LYS A 54 -0.41 9.78 -0.83
C LYS A 54 -0.56 9.39 -2.29
N ALA A 55 0.25 8.44 -2.75
CA ALA A 55 0.15 7.93 -4.11
C ALA A 55 -1.25 7.36 -4.38
N GLY A 56 -1.90 7.82 -5.44
CA GLY A 56 -3.28 7.47 -5.76
C GLY A 56 -4.33 7.92 -4.73
N GLY A 57 -3.95 8.75 -3.74
CA GLY A 57 -4.79 9.08 -2.58
C GLY A 57 -5.12 7.89 -1.68
N CYS A 58 -4.45 6.75 -1.86
CA CYS A 58 -4.73 5.50 -1.16
C CYS A 58 -4.11 5.51 0.24
N MET A 59 -4.88 5.15 1.27
CA MET A 59 -4.42 5.08 2.66
C MET A 59 -4.91 3.80 3.32
N VAL A 60 -4.10 2.73 3.21
CA VAL A 60 -4.43 1.37 3.70
C VAL A 60 -4.52 1.25 5.22
N GLU A 61 -3.81 2.10 5.96
CA GLU A 61 -3.89 2.19 7.44
C GLU A 61 -4.98 3.19 7.93
N GLY A 62 -5.78 3.75 7.02
CA GLY A 62 -6.75 4.80 7.33
C GLY A 62 -8.05 4.61 6.58
N PHE A 63 -8.41 5.57 5.73
CA PHE A 63 -9.68 5.56 5.00
C PHE A 63 -9.94 4.24 4.27
N CYS A 64 -8.94 3.64 3.62
CA CYS A 64 -9.12 2.41 2.85
C CYS A 64 -9.26 1.18 3.76
N GLN A 65 -8.74 1.21 4.99
CA GLN A 65 -8.70 0.07 5.90
C GLN A 65 -10.07 -0.57 6.13
N LYS A 66 -11.09 0.28 6.36
CA LYS A 66 -12.47 -0.13 6.61
C LYS A 66 -13.16 -0.77 5.40
N TYR A 67 -12.56 -0.67 4.22
CA TYR A 67 -13.09 -1.21 2.97
C TYR A 67 -12.28 -2.40 2.46
N ILE A 68 -11.24 -2.84 3.18
CA ILE A 68 -10.46 -4.01 2.77
C ILE A 68 -11.30 -5.27 2.96
N GLN A 69 -11.65 -5.92 1.85
CA GLN A 69 -12.29 -7.22 1.84
C GLN A 69 -11.26 -8.35 1.96
N ASN A 70 -10.15 -8.22 1.23
CA ASN A 70 -9.07 -9.21 1.24
C ASN A 70 -7.71 -8.54 0.97
N VAL A 71 -6.65 -9.15 1.51
CA VAL A 71 -5.25 -8.77 1.28
C VAL A 71 -4.47 -10.00 0.84
N ASP A 72 -3.66 -9.85 -0.22
CA ASP A 72 -2.67 -10.84 -0.64
C ASP A 72 -1.29 -10.16 -0.74
N GLY A 73 -0.32 -10.62 0.06
CA GLY A 73 0.98 -9.98 0.25
C GLY A 73 1.16 -9.41 1.67
N TYR A 74 2.19 -8.59 1.86
CA TYR A 74 2.57 -8.05 3.17
C TYR A 74 2.20 -6.58 3.31
N GLU A 75 1.67 -6.19 4.46
CA GLU A 75 1.33 -4.79 4.75
C GLU A 75 2.57 -3.89 4.68
N SER A 76 3.75 -4.38 5.12
CA SER A 76 4.98 -3.60 5.02
C SER A 76 5.31 -3.21 3.57
N THR A 77 5.05 -4.10 2.59
CA THR A 77 5.20 -3.80 1.17
C THR A 77 4.27 -2.68 0.74
N ALA A 78 3.01 -2.70 1.18
CA ALA A 78 2.05 -1.63 0.91
C ALA A 78 2.46 -0.29 1.55
N MET A 79 3.14 -0.35 2.69
CA MET A 79 3.69 0.80 3.41
C MET A 79 5.02 1.30 2.84
N GLY A 80 5.61 0.60 1.86
CA GLY A 80 6.78 1.06 1.11
C GLY A 80 8.04 0.21 1.26
N LEU A 81 8.03 -0.88 2.04
CA LEU A 81 9.21 -1.72 2.25
C LEU A 81 8.86 -3.20 2.52
N GLN A 82 9.37 -4.12 1.71
CA GLN A 82 9.24 -5.56 1.99
C GLN A 82 10.18 -5.99 3.12
N VAL A 83 9.71 -5.87 4.37
CA VAL A 83 10.54 -6.05 5.58
C VAL A 83 10.92 -7.51 5.74
N GLU A 84 9.99 -8.42 5.51
CA GLU A 84 10.17 -9.88 5.62
C GLU A 84 11.29 -10.36 4.72
N ARG A 85 11.42 -9.75 3.52
CA ARG A 85 12.52 -10.06 2.61
C ARG A 85 13.82 -9.39 3.02
N LEU A 86 13.78 -8.12 3.42
CA LEU A 86 14.97 -7.37 3.79
C LEU A 86 15.66 -7.96 5.02
N LEU A 87 14.90 -8.41 6.02
CA LEU A 87 15.42 -8.94 7.29
C LEU A 87 16.42 -10.09 7.09
N GLY A 88 16.25 -10.93 6.06
CA GLY A 88 17.20 -12.01 5.74
C GLY A 88 18.59 -11.54 5.29
N TRP A 89 18.76 -10.25 4.99
CA TRP A 89 20.00 -9.65 4.47
C TRP A 89 20.61 -8.58 5.39
N LEU A 90 19.89 -8.20 6.45
CA LEU A 90 20.40 -7.34 7.50
C LEU A 90 21.27 -8.18 8.44
N LYS A 91 22.51 -7.73 8.68
CA LYS A 91 23.46 -8.33 9.62
C LYS A 91 23.67 -7.40 10.79
#